data_AF-A0A9E3JVS1-F1
#
_entry.id   AF-A0A9E3JVS1-F1
#
_cell.length_a   1.000
_cell.length_b   1.000
_cell.length_c   1.000
_cell.angle_alpha   90.00
_cell.angle_beta   90.00
_cell.angle_gamma   90.00
#
_symmetry.space_group_name_H-M   'P 1'
#
loop_
_entity.id
_entity.type
_entity.pdbx_description
1 polymer ?
#
loop_
_entity_poly.entity_id
_entity_poly.type
_entity_poly.pdbx_seq_one_letter_code
_entity_poly.pdbx_strand_id
1 'polypeptide(L)'
;MLIKSDDLLAGKHGKTGHFVRFYDDGELLLDEVASFLERTLRARGRGIVIATGAHVDALRARLHALERAEGRAAPASWDITWFDAETTLARIMAGGWPDRARFEYEVGRVMAEACAGGARVHAFGEMVALLCARGRYDAALHLERLWNELARKLDFSLFCAYPWALFPSSGVAHVFRQICAEHDHACADAAARLPAGQSVDISLVRLEQKGHALQAEAARRRHAERTLLLREREFADFVENAAEGLHQIGADGTILWANRAELQMLGYRWEEYVGHHIAAFHFDAAVIDGILARLAAGETVMDEPARLRCKDGSIRHVVIRSNASFEDGQLRYTRGFTRDATEQVHSLREIEHANTRHAELAGMLSTVGRALRGASRVAQGAPCVERRLRRLVWLVDGRLRQRARAGLQYRFSQIEGRVVDNLRQQFIAFSVEAEVLKFGQFTTKAGRQSPYFFNAGLFHDGATLGKLAAFYAQTLLDSGIEFDMLFGPAYKGITLASATAVALAAKGRNTSFAYNRKEAKDHGEGGTIVGARLAGKVVIIDDVISAGTSVRESVAMIRAAGAEPAAVLIALDRMERGGKDGVLSPLSAVQEVSQNYGIPVISIASLADLFGYLEADPSLAQYKDAVAAYRQQYGVA
;
A
#
# COMPACT_ATOMS: atom_id res chain seq x y z
N MET A 1 23.57 -46.69 -15.26
CA MET A 1 23.15 -48.06 -15.71
C MET A 1 21.78 -48.34 -15.11
N LEU A 2 20.68 -48.30 -15.85
CA LEU A 2 19.33 -48.10 -15.24
C LEU A 2 18.70 -49.41 -14.76
N ILE A 3 17.97 -49.32 -13.65
CA ILE A 3 17.48 -50.48 -12.92
C ILE A 3 16.00 -50.22 -12.51
N LYS A 4 15.11 -51.22 -12.46
CA LYS A 4 13.71 -51.04 -11.95
C LYS A 4 13.73 -50.58 -10.50
N SER A 5 12.71 -49.91 -9.95
CA SER A 5 12.64 -49.58 -8.51
C SER A 5 12.89 -50.80 -7.59
N ASP A 6 12.44 -52.00 -7.98
CA ASP A 6 12.79 -53.24 -7.28
C ASP A 6 14.24 -53.70 -7.51
N ASP A 7 14.76 -53.58 -8.72
CA ASP A 7 16.12 -54.03 -9.09
C ASP A 7 17.22 -53.01 -8.67
N LEU A 8 16.93 -51.68 -8.64
CA LEU A 8 17.77 -50.54 -8.19
C LEU A 8 18.32 -50.80 -6.80
N LEU A 9 17.53 -51.58 -6.12
CA LEU A 9 17.41 -51.68 -4.71
C LEU A 9 17.62 -53.19 -4.35
N ALA A 10 17.79 -54.05 -5.37
CA ALA A 10 18.23 -55.44 -5.30
C ALA A 10 19.75 -55.61 -5.53
N GLY A 11 20.49 -54.53 -5.78
CA GLY A 11 21.97 -54.54 -5.78
C GLY A 11 22.55 -55.66 -6.64
N LYS A 12 22.17 -55.75 -7.92
CA LYS A 12 22.63 -56.82 -8.84
C LYS A 12 24.15 -56.96 -8.95
N HIS A 13 24.94 -56.01 -8.43
CA HIS A 13 26.40 -56.08 -8.38
C HIS A 13 27.03 -55.91 -6.99
N GLY A 14 26.24 -55.90 -5.90
CA GLY A 14 26.78 -55.78 -4.55
C GLY A 14 27.52 -54.47 -4.23
N LYS A 15 27.35 -53.42 -5.05
CA LYS A 15 27.95 -52.10 -4.85
C LYS A 15 26.94 -51.08 -4.33
N THR A 16 27.43 -50.20 -3.48
CA THR A 16 26.83 -48.94 -3.01
C THR A 16 26.69 -47.93 -4.15
N GLY A 17 25.73 -47.00 -4.04
CA GLY A 17 25.43 -46.03 -5.09
C GLY A 17 24.60 -44.83 -4.64
N HIS A 18 24.62 -43.77 -5.45
CA HIS A 18 23.89 -42.53 -5.24
C HIS A 18 22.73 -42.38 -6.24
N PHE A 19 21.50 -42.35 -5.73
CA PHE A 19 20.26 -42.47 -6.51
C PHE A 19 19.42 -41.20 -6.40
N VAL A 20 18.79 -40.77 -7.48
CA VAL A 20 17.83 -39.66 -7.48
C VAL A 20 16.44 -40.03 -7.99
N ARG A 21 15.40 -39.59 -7.28
CA ARG A 21 13.99 -39.70 -7.67
C ARG A 21 13.37 -38.32 -7.89
N PHE A 22 12.80 -38.10 -9.08
CA PHE A 22 11.91 -36.95 -9.30
C PHE A 22 10.45 -37.42 -9.18
N TYR A 23 9.61 -36.67 -8.48
CA TYR A 23 8.25 -37.10 -8.14
C TYR A 23 7.22 -35.96 -8.18
N ASP A 24 5.98 -36.30 -8.53
CA ASP A 24 4.80 -35.45 -8.27
C ASP A 24 4.06 -35.85 -6.98
N ASP A 25 3.98 -37.15 -6.70
CA ASP A 25 3.24 -37.71 -5.57
C ASP A 25 4.18 -38.04 -4.40
N GLY A 26 4.06 -37.27 -3.32
CA GLY A 26 4.84 -37.47 -2.10
C GLY A 26 4.52 -38.78 -1.37
N GLU A 27 3.31 -39.32 -1.48
CA GLU A 27 2.97 -40.59 -0.80
C GLU A 27 3.64 -41.78 -1.48
N LEU A 28 3.68 -41.78 -2.82
CA LEU A 28 4.40 -42.80 -3.59
C LEU A 28 5.90 -42.75 -3.29
N LEU A 29 6.49 -41.55 -3.18
CA LEU A 29 7.88 -41.39 -2.77
C LEU A 29 8.13 -42.03 -1.39
N LEU A 30 7.28 -41.75 -0.42
CA LEU A 30 7.45 -42.26 0.95
C LEU A 30 7.37 -43.80 0.99
N ASP A 31 6.54 -44.42 0.15
CA ASP A 31 6.48 -45.88 0.01
C ASP A 31 7.76 -46.47 -0.62
N GLU A 32 8.32 -45.79 -1.63
CA GLU A 32 9.60 -46.16 -2.26
C GLU A 32 10.77 -46.04 -1.26
N VAL A 33 10.83 -44.94 -0.50
CA VAL A 33 11.86 -44.71 0.52
C VAL A 33 11.73 -45.69 1.67
N ALA A 34 10.51 -46.00 2.12
CA ALA A 34 10.30 -47.01 3.16
C ALA A 34 10.80 -48.39 2.70
N SER A 35 10.45 -48.79 1.47
CA SER A 35 10.94 -50.01 0.82
C SER A 35 12.47 -50.01 0.62
N PHE A 36 13.07 -48.83 0.44
CA PHE A 36 14.52 -48.67 0.32
C PHE A 36 15.26 -48.95 1.63
N LEU A 37 14.74 -48.41 2.74
CA LEU A 37 15.29 -48.59 4.08
C LEU A 37 15.07 -50.01 4.60
N GLU A 38 13.86 -50.55 4.42
CA GLU A 38 13.45 -51.85 4.92
C GLU A 38 14.40 -52.98 4.52
N ARG A 39 14.90 -52.98 3.27
CA ARG A 39 15.82 -54.02 2.78
C ARG A 39 17.11 -54.10 3.56
N THR A 40 17.69 -52.96 3.88
CA THR A 40 18.94 -52.90 4.65
C THR A 40 18.71 -53.31 6.09
N LEU A 41 17.57 -52.88 6.67
CA LEU A 41 17.19 -53.25 8.03
C LEU A 41 16.94 -54.76 8.16
N ARG A 42 16.32 -55.39 7.15
CA ARG A 42 16.13 -56.85 7.09
C ARG A 42 17.45 -57.62 7.05
N ALA A 43 18.47 -57.04 6.41
CA ALA A 43 19.83 -57.59 6.35
C ALA A 43 20.69 -57.25 7.59
N ARG A 44 20.08 -56.74 8.68
CA ARG A 44 20.77 -56.24 9.89
C ARG A 44 21.74 -55.09 9.64
N GLY A 45 21.52 -54.33 8.56
CA GLY A 45 22.19 -53.04 8.33
C GLY A 45 21.49 -51.90 9.07
N ARG A 46 21.92 -50.67 8.76
CA ARG A 46 21.45 -49.45 9.42
C ARG A 46 20.79 -48.48 8.45
N GLY A 47 19.76 -47.78 8.93
CA GLY A 47 19.10 -46.70 8.21
C GLY A 47 19.53 -45.32 8.73
N ILE A 48 19.70 -44.36 7.83
CA ILE A 48 19.85 -42.94 8.18
C ILE A 48 18.81 -42.14 7.39
N VAL A 49 18.04 -41.31 8.08
CA VAL A 49 17.01 -40.49 7.45
C VAL A 49 17.28 -39.03 7.79
N ILE A 50 17.52 -38.21 6.78
CA ILE A 50 17.66 -36.76 6.87
C ILE A 50 16.56 -36.14 6.00
N ALA A 51 15.39 -35.94 6.61
CA ALA A 51 14.17 -35.56 5.91
C ALA A 51 13.45 -34.41 6.64
N THR A 52 12.50 -33.76 5.97
CA THR A 52 11.63 -32.76 6.64
C THR A 52 10.85 -33.42 7.78
N GLY A 53 10.48 -32.66 8.81
CA GLY A 53 9.70 -33.20 9.94
C GLY A 53 8.45 -33.99 9.51
N ALA A 54 7.71 -33.49 8.52
CA ALA A 54 6.54 -34.17 7.98
C ALA A 54 6.88 -35.55 7.34
N HIS A 55 7.95 -35.61 6.55
CA HIS A 55 8.39 -36.87 5.95
C HIS A 55 9.01 -37.84 6.97
N VAL A 56 9.70 -37.33 8.00
CA VAL A 56 10.18 -38.16 9.13
C VAL A 56 9.01 -38.86 9.81
N ASP A 57 7.95 -38.12 10.15
CA ASP A 57 6.78 -38.67 10.82
C ASP A 57 6.06 -39.71 9.94
N ALA A 58 5.89 -39.40 8.65
CA ALA A 58 5.25 -40.30 7.70
C ALA A 58 6.06 -41.58 7.45
N LEU A 59 7.39 -41.48 7.32
CA LEU A 59 8.28 -42.64 7.17
C LEU A 59 8.27 -43.51 8.41
N ARG A 60 8.31 -42.92 9.62
CA ARG A 60 8.18 -43.68 10.88
C ARG A 60 6.90 -44.50 10.91
N ALA A 61 5.77 -43.89 10.56
CA ALA A 61 4.48 -44.58 10.55
C ALA A 61 4.47 -45.77 9.58
N ARG A 62 4.99 -45.59 8.37
CA ARG A 62 5.09 -46.64 7.34
C ARG A 62 6.00 -47.79 7.77
N LEU A 63 7.17 -47.46 8.28
CA LEU A 63 8.16 -48.44 8.74
C LEU A 63 7.62 -49.25 9.94
N HIS A 64 6.94 -48.60 10.90
CA HIS A 64 6.26 -49.31 12.00
C HIS A 64 5.09 -50.18 11.55
N ALA A 65 4.40 -49.82 10.46
CA ALA A 65 3.35 -50.65 9.90
C ALA A 65 3.92 -51.93 9.26
N LEU A 66 5.04 -51.80 8.52
CA LEU A 66 5.76 -52.92 7.93
C LEU A 66 6.29 -53.88 9.00
N GLU A 67 6.90 -53.37 10.06
CA GLU A 67 7.41 -54.18 11.19
C GLU A 67 6.30 -55.01 11.85
N ARG A 68 5.10 -54.44 12.04
CA ARG A 68 3.94 -55.14 12.61
C ARG A 68 3.37 -56.23 11.69
N ALA A 69 3.40 -56.01 10.37
CA ALA A 69 2.84 -56.95 9.40
C ALA A 69 3.61 -58.29 9.36
N GLU A 70 4.88 -58.30 9.79
CA GLU A 70 5.77 -59.46 9.75
C GLU A 70 5.58 -60.47 10.89
N GLY A 71 4.69 -60.21 11.86
CA GLY A 71 4.41 -61.14 12.95
C GLY A 71 5.60 -61.42 13.88
N ARG A 72 6.64 -60.58 13.87
CA ARG A 72 7.78 -60.71 14.78
C ARG A 72 7.33 -60.36 16.20
N ALA A 73 7.22 -61.36 17.07
CA ALA A 73 7.26 -61.15 18.52
C ALA A 73 8.59 -60.44 18.84
N ALA A 74 8.50 -59.18 19.28
CA ALA A 74 9.57 -58.19 19.32
C ALA A 74 10.99 -58.74 19.52
N PRO A 75 11.93 -58.40 18.60
CA PRO A 75 13.33 -58.30 19.00
C PRO A 75 14.02 -57.09 18.34
N ALA A 76 14.37 -56.07 19.13
CA ALA A 76 15.13 -54.86 18.76
C ALA A 76 14.52 -54.00 17.63
N SER A 77 14.08 -52.79 17.99
CA SER A 77 13.67 -51.74 17.04
C SER A 77 14.64 -51.60 15.87
N TRP A 78 14.14 -51.41 14.65
CA TRP A 78 14.96 -51.11 13.48
C TRP A 78 16.02 -50.04 13.79
N ASP A 79 17.28 -50.33 13.45
CA ASP A 79 18.42 -49.45 13.71
C ASP A 79 18.40 -48.29 12.68
N ILE A 80 17.61 -47.25 12.99
CA ILE A 80 17.45 -46.06 12.17
C ILE A 80 17.79 -44.82 12.98
N THR A 81 18.69 -44.00 12.44
CA THR A 81 18.97 -42.67 12.98
C THR A 81 18.19 -41.60 12.19
N TRP A 82 17.49 -40.73 12.91
CA TRP A 82 16.59 -39.73 12.33
C TRP A 82 17.13 -38.31 12.55
N PHE A 83 17.13 -37.52 11.49
CA PHE A 83 17.54 -36.12 11.49
C PHE A 83 16.50 -35.27 10.78
N ASP A 84 16.22 -34.10 11.34
CA ASP A 84 15.49 -33.05 10.65
C ASP A 84 16.41 -32.39 9.61
N ALA A 85 15.95 -32.36 8.35
CA ALA A 85 16.73 -31.85 7.23
C ALA A 85 16.95 -30.34 7.33
N GLU A 86 15.98 -29.56 7.82
CA GLU A 86 16.14 -28.11 7.94
C GLU A 86 17.19 -27.74 8.98
N THR A 87 17.14 -28.39 10.14
CA THR A 87 18.07 -28.19 11.25
C THR A 87 19.47 -28.65 10.88
N THR A 88 19.60 -29.84 10.29
CA THR A 88 20.89 -30.38 9.83
C THR A 88 21.49 -29.47 8.76
N LEU A 89 20.69 -29.04 7.78
CA LEU A 89 21.12 -28.10 6.75
C LEU A 89 21.58 -26.78 7.37
N ALA A 90 20.83 -26.20 8.31
CA ALA A 90 21.21 -24.95 8.96
C ALA A 90 22.57 -25.01 9.66
N ARG A 91 22.91 -26.15 10.29
CA ARG A 91 24.20 -26.35 10.97
C ARG A 91 25.38 -26.45 10.02
N ILE A 92 25.18 -27.05 8.85
CA ILE A 92 26.26 -27.18 7.85
C ILE A 92 26.44 -25.94 6.99
N MET A 93 25.53 -24.97 7.03
CA MET A 93 25.61 -23.76 6.20
C MET A 93 26.50 -22.69 6.84
N ALA A 94 27.38 -22.09 6.05
CA ALA A 94 28.18 -20.91 6.41
C ALA A 94 28.26 -19.95 5.21
N GLY A 95 28.02 -18.65 5.44
CA GLY A 95 28.06 -17.65 4.37
C GLY A 95 27.07 -17.92 3.22
N GLY A 96 26.00 -18.67 3.47
CA GLY A 96 25.03 -19.06 2.44
C GLY A 96 25.41 -20.27 1.59
N TRP A 97 26.51 -20.96 1.92
CA TRP A 97 27.01 -22.16 1.25
C TRP A 97 27.11 -23.34 2.25
N PRO A 98 26.95 -24.60 1.79
CA PRO A 98 27.31 -25.76 2.59
C PRO A 98 28.82 -25.73 2.85
N ASP A 99 29.21 -25.71 4.11
CA ASP A 99 30.62 -25.74 4.52
C ASP A 99 31.10 -27.18 4.67
N ARG A 100 32.25 -27.48 4.05
CA ARG A 100 32.84 -28.83 4.05
C ARG A 100 33.13 -29.33 5.46
N ALA A 101 33.77 -28.53 6.30
CA ALA A 101 34.21 -28.97 7.63
C ALA A 101 33.00 -29.23 8.53
N ARG A 102 31.97 -28.36 8.45
CA ARG A 102 30.71 -28.57 9.17
C ARG A 102 29.94 -29.77 8.67
N PHE A 103 29.91 -30.00 7.35
CA PHE A 103 29.30 -31.21 6.77
C PHE A 103 29.99 -32.48 7.26
N GLU A 104 31.33 -32.53 7.23
CA GLU A 104 32.08 -33.68 7.75
C GLU A 104 31.83 -33.91 9.24
N TYR A 105 31.65 -32.84 10.04
CA TYR A 105 31.35 -32.94 11.46
C TYR A 105 29.92 -33.42 11.77
N GLU A 106 28.91 -32.81 11.14
CA GLU A 106 27.50 -33.11 11.44
C GLU A 106 27.04 -34.41 10.77
N VAL A 107 27.35 -34.60 9.48
CA VAL A 107 26.88 -35.74 8.68
C VAL A 107 27.95 -36.81 8.58
N GLY A 108 29.18 -36.42 8.24
CA GLY A 108 30.28 -37.36 7.99
C GLY A 108 30.57 -38.28 9.19
N ARG A 109 30.60 -37.73 10.41
CA ARG A 109 30.78 -38.49 11.65
C ARG A 109 29.68 -39.54 11.85
N VAL A 110 28.42 -39.15 11.71
CA VAL A 110 27.26 -40.06 11.90
C VAL A 110 27.32 -41.19 10.87
N MET A 111 27.61 -40.87 9.61
CA MET A 111 27.75 -41.88 8.55
C MET A 111 28.91 -42.83 8.86
N ALA A 112 30.05 -42.32 9.33
CA ALA A 112 31.21 -43.14 9.69
C ALA A 112 30.93 -44.09 10.87
N GLU A 113 30.26 -43.59 11.91
CA GLU A 113 29.81 -44.40 13.05
C GLU A 113 28.82 -45.49 12.62
N ALA A 114 27.89 -45.16 11.73
CA ALA A 114 26.94 -46.12 11.18
C ALA A 114 27.60 -47.18 10.31
N CYS A 115 28.61 -46.82 9.51
CA CYS A 115 29.37 -47.77 8.67
C CYS A 115 30.39 -48.61 9.48
N ALA A 116 30.69 -48.23 10.73
CA ALA A 116 31.67 -48.93 11.56
C ALA A 116 31.27 -50.40 11.76
N GLY A 117 32.26 -51.30 11.71
CA GLY A 117 32.04 -52.75 11.86
C GLY A 117 31.50 -53.46 10.60
N GLY A 118 31.46 -52.77 9.44
CA GLY A 118 31.09 -53.38 8.16
C GLY A 118 29.57 -53.50 7.94
N ALA A 119 28.76 -52.79 8.72
CA ALA A 119 27.32 -52.74 8.51
C ALA A 119 26.97 -52.01 7.21
N ARG A 120 26.05 -52.56 6.42
CA ARG A 120 25.49 -51.85 5.26
C ARG A 120 24.62 -50.69 5.74
N VAL A 121 24.84 -49.51 5.16
CA VAL A 121 24.10 -48.29 5.50
C VAL A 121 23.30 -47.80 4.30
N HIS A 122 22.00 -47.56 4.51
CA HIS A 122 21.11 -46.90 3.56
C HIS A 122 20.68 -45.55 4.11
N ALA A 123 20.95 -44.47 3.37
CA ALA A 123 20.64 -43.11 3.74
C ALA A 123 19.59 -42.50 2.81
N PHE A 124 18.64 -41.74 3.36
CA PHE A 124 17.71 -40.89 2.62
C PHE A 124 17.96 -39.42 2.97
N GLY A 125 18.06 -38.54 1.96
CA GLY A 125 18.43 -37.14 2.15
C GLY A 125 17.59 -36.15 1.35
N GLU A 126 17.02 -35.15 2.04
CA GLU A 126 16.21 -34.07 1.43
C GLU A 126 16.86 -32.68 1.50
N MET A 127 18.03 -32.56 2.12
CA MET A 127 18.68 -31.25 2.32
C MET A 127 18.96 -30.52 1.00
N VAL A 128 19.29 -31.26 -0.06
CA VAL A 128 19.57 -30.68 -1.37
C VAL A 128 18.29 -30.16 -2.03
N ALA A 129 17.17 -30.87 -1.88
CA ALA A 129 15.86 -30.43 -2.34
C ALA A 129 15.41 -29.13 -1.64
N LEU A 130 15.71 -28.99 -0.34
CA LEU A 130 15.45 -27.75 0.40
C LEU A 130 16.25 -26.55 -0.14
N LEU A 131 17.51 -26.76 -0.53
CA LEU A 131 18.31 -25.70 -1.19
C LEU A 131 17.72 -25.32 -2.55
N CYS A 132 17.27 -26.30 -3.33
CA CYS A 132 16.59 -26.06 -4.61
C CYS A 132 15.27 -25.30 -4.42
N ALA A 133 14.47 -25.64 -3.41
CA ALA A 133 13.22 -24.94 -3.06
C ALA A 133 13.46 -23.47 -2.67
N ARG A 134 14.65 -23.17 -2.12
CA ARG A 134 15.08 -21.81 -1.78
C ARG A 134 15.76 -21.08 -2.95
N GLY A 135 15.74 -21.64 -4.16
CA GLY A 135 16.39 -21.08 -5.36
C GLY A 135 17.92 -21.10 -5.32
N ARG A 136 18.53 -21.84 -4.38
CA ARG A 136 19.99 -21.90 -4.19
C ARG A 136 20.59 -23.10 -4.93
N TYR A 137 20.45 -23.10 -6.25
CA TYR A 137 20.84 -24.22 -7.10
C TYR A 137 22.34 -24.54 -7.07
N ASP A 138 23.22 -23.54 -7.05
CA ASP A 138 24.67 -23.77 -6.99
C ASP A 138 25.11 -24.36 -5.64
N ALA A 139 24.49 -23.91 -4.55
CA ALA A 139 24.70 -24.47 -3.22
C ALA A 139 24.18 -25.91 -3.12
N ALA A 140 23.06 -26.21 -3.78
CA ALA A 140 22.51 -27.56 -3.88
C ALA A 140 23.51 -28.51 -4.58
N LEU A 141 24.02 -28.11 -5.74
CA LEU A 141 25.05 -28.88 -6.46
C LEU A 141 26.34 -29.04 -5.66
N HIS A 142 26.73 -28.02 -4.90
CA HIS A 142 27.88 -28.14 -4.01
C HIS A 142 27.67 -29.20 -2.92
N LEU A 143 26.47 -29.27 -2.34
CA LEU A 143 26.13 -30.28 -1.33
C LEU A 143 26.14 -31.69 -1.92
N GLU A 144 25.68 -31.88 -3.17
CA GLU A 144 25.77 -33.18 -3.85
C GLU A 144 27.22 -33.67 -4.00
N ARG A 145 28.14 -32.77 -4.34
CA ARG A 145 29.56 -33.11 -4.44
C ARG A 145 30.15 -33.52 -3.09
N LEU A 146 29.72 -32.91 -2.00
CA LEU A 146 30.15 -33.30 -0.64
C LEU A 146 29.63 -34.71 -0.29
N TRP A 147 28.39 -35.04 -0.66
CA TRP A 147 27.86 -36.40 -0.53
C TRP A 147 28.64 -37.41 -1.36
N ASN A 148 28.95 -37.10 -2.63
CA ASN A 148 29.74 -37.95 -3.52
C ASN A 148 31.18 -38.16 -3.01
N GLU A 149 31.78 -37.14 -2.39
CA GLU A 149 33.07 -37.27 -1.72
C GLU A 149 33.00 -38.19 -0.49
N LEU A 150 31.91 -38.13 0.27
CA LEU A 150 31.70 -39.00 1.43
C LEU A 150 31.46 -40.46 0.99
N ALA A 151 30.66 -40.68 -0.05
CA ALA A 151 30.40 -42.00 -0.65
C ALA A 151 31.65 -42.67 -1.22
N ARG A 152 32.69 -41.90 -1.58
CA ARG A 152 34.01 -42.44 -1.96
C ARG A 152 34.83 -42.92 -0.76
N LYS A 153 34.53 -42.45 0.45
CA LYS A 153 35.27 -42.77 1.68
C LYS A 153 34.58 -43.85 2.51
N LEU A 154 33.26 -43.94 2.46
CA LEU A 154 32.42 -44.81 3.29
C LEU A 154 31.49 -45.65 2.41
N ASP A 155 31.21 -46.89 2.84
CA ASP A 155 30.35 -47.81 2.10
C ASP A 155 28.87 -47.64 2.50
N PHE A 156 28.16 -46.73 1.82
CA PHE A 156 26.71 -46.54 1.98
C PHE A 156 25.99 -46.26 0.66
N SER A 157 24.68 -46.53 0.64
CA SER A 157 23.80 -46.13 -0.46
C SER A 157 23.01 -44.89 -0.09
N LEU A 158 22.89 -43.92 -0.99
CA LEU A 158 22.17 -42.67 -0.77
C LEU A 158 21.00 -42.52 -1.74
N PHE A 159 19.82 -42.24 -1.19
CA PHE A 159 18.61 -41.95 -1.94
C PHE A 159 18.25 -40.47 -1.76
N CYS A 160 18.27 -39.71 -2.85
CA CYS A 160 17.85 -38.32 -2.92
C CYS A 160 16.54 -38.20 -3.69
N ALA A 161 15.71 -37.23 -3.33
CA ALA A 161 14.42 -37.03 -3.96
C ALA A 161 14.10 -35.55 -4.17
N TYR A 162 13.46 -35.24 -5.30
CA TYR A 162 13.13 -33.87 -5.70
C TYR A 162 11.72 -33.77 -6.29
N PRO A 163 10.87 -32.87 -5.80
CA PRO A 163 9.59 -32.62 -6.44
C PRO A 163 9.79 -31.94 -7.81
N TRP A 164 8.99 -32.33 -8.82
CA TRP A 164 9.05 -31.75 -10.17
C TRP A 164 8.83 -30.23 -10.17
N ALA A 165 8.05 -29.72 -9.22
CA ALA A 165 7.79 -28.30 -9.02
C ALA A 165 9.08 -27.45 -8.84
N LEU A 166 10.22 -28.06 -8.48
CA LEU A 166 11.50 -27.37 -8.35
C LEU A 166 12.17 -27.05 -9.69
N PHE A 167 11.70 -27.66 -10.79
CA PHE A 167 12.27 -27.51 -12.13
C PHE A 167 11.24 -27.03 -13.18
N PRO A 168 10.50 -25.94 -12.94
CA PRO A 168 9.28 -25.59 -13.69
C PRO A 168 9.53 -24.95 -15.06
N SER A 169 10.78 -24.72 -15.47
CA SER A 169 11.07 -23.96 -16.69
C SER A 169 12.37 -24.38 -17.38
N SER A 170 12.53 -23.95 -18.63
CA SER A 170 13.76 -24.12 -19.41
C SER A 170 14.97 -23.43 -18.79
N GLY A 171 14.77 -22.33 -18.03
CA GLY A 171 15.84 -21.58 -17.36
C GLY A 171 16.60 -22.42 -16.32
N VAL A 172 15.91 -23.34 -15.64
CA VAL A 172 16.49 -24.24 -14.62
C VAL A 172 16.80 -25.63 -15.17
N ALA A 173 16.57 -25.88 -16.46
CA ALA A 173 16.85 -27.17 -17.08
C ALA A 173 18.34 -27.55 -17.06
N HIS A 174 19.24 -26.56 -16.96
CA HIS A 174 20.68 -26.82 -16.81
C HIS A 174 21.03 -27.37 -15.42
N VAL A 175 20.41 -26.84 -14.36
CA VAL A 175 20.57 -27.33 -12.98
C VAL A 175 20.07 -28.75 -12.87
N PHE A 176 18.88 -29.04 -13.40
CA PHE A 176 18.34 -30.40 -13.46
C PHE A 176 19.34 -31.39 -14.09
N ARG A 177 19.96 -31.02 -15.22
CA ARG A 177 20.99 -31.86 -15.86
C ARG A 177 22.21 -32.09 -14.99
N GLN A 178 22.64 -31.07 -14.23
CA GLN A 178 23.79 -31.17 -13.34
C GLN A 178 23.47 -32.05 -12.12
N ILE A 179 22.27 -31.92 -11.53
CA ILE A 179 21.82 -32.82 -10.45
C ILE A 179 21.81 -34.26 -10.95
N CYS A 180 21.20 -34.55 -12.11
CA CYS A 180 21.23 -35.89 -12.67
C CYS A 180 22.65 -36.42 -12.93
N ALA A 181 23.61 -35.56 -13.26
CA ALA A 181 25.00 -35.95 -13.52
C ALA A 181 25.81 -36.25 -12.25
N GLU A 182 25.38 -35.74 -11.08
CA GLU A 182 25.99 -36.06 -9.78
C GLU A 182 25.47 -37.39 -9.19
N HIS A 183 24.52 -38.07 -9.86
CA HIS A 183 23.95 -39.34 -9.41
C HIS A 183 24.28 -40.49 -10.38
N ASP A 184 24.48 -41.69 -9.83
CA ASP A 184 24.75 -42.90 -10.61
C ASP A 184 23.52 -43.39 -11.40
N HIS A 185 22.33 -43.09 -10.86
CA HIS A 185 21.04 -43.46 -11.44
C HIS A 185 19.96 -42.41 -11.15
N ALA A 186 19.08 -42.15 -12.13
CA ALA A 186 17.95 -41.24 -12.01
C ALA A 186 16.63 -41.94 -12.38
N CYS A 187 15.57 -41.67 -11.62
CA CYS A 187 14.25 -42.28 -11.74
C CYS A 187 13.15 -41.25 -12.03
N ALA A 188 12.23 -41.64 -12.91
CA ALA A 188 11.08 -40.88 -13.39
C ALA A 188 9.76 -41.62 -13.06
N ASP A 189 8.63 -40.88 -12.96
CA ASP A 189 7.33 -41.45 -12.58
C ASP A 189 6.80 -42.49 -13.60
N ALA A 190 7.18 -42.37 -14.88
CA ALA A 190 6.81 -43.36 -15.89
C ALA A 190 7.51 -44.73 -15.76
N ALA A 191 8.42 -44.94 -14.79
CA ALA A 191 9.07 -46.23 -14.56
C ALA A 191 8.12 -47.33 -14.00
N ALA A 192 6.85 -47.01 -13.72
CA ALA A 192 5.91 -47.96 -13.15
C ALA A 192 5.40 -49.06 -14.11
N ARG A 193 5.54 -48.96 -15.45
CA ARG A 193 5.02 -50.00 -16.38
C ARG A 193 5.79 -50.17 -17.69
N LEU A 194 7.08 -50.50 -17.62
CA LEU A 194 7.77 -51.09 -18.77
C LEU A 194 8.07 -52.58 -18.51
N PRO A 195 7.85 -53.47 -19.51
CA PRO A 195 8.18 -54.89 -19.40
C PRO A 195 9.67 -55.07 -19.04
N ALA A 196 9.96 -56.10 -18.25
CA ALA A 196 11.30 -56.33 -17.71
C ALA A 196 12.37 -56.37 -18.80
N GLY A 197 13.40 -55.53 -18.69
CA GLY A 197 14.58 -55.55 -19.57
C GLY A 197 14.80 -54.32 -20.46
N GLN A 198 13.90 -53.33 -20.47
CA GLN A 198 14.14 -52.06 -21.18
C GLN A 198 14.68 -50.98 -20.22
N SER A 199 15.82 -50.39 -20.55
CA SER A 199 16.42 -49.28 -19.80
C SER A 199 15.72 -47.97 -20.11
N VAL A 200 15.27 -47.24 -19.08
CA VAL A 200 14.69 -45.90 -19.23
C VAL A 200 15.79 -44.88 -19.50
N ASP A 201 15.97 -44.50 -20.75
CA ASP A 201 16.92 -43.46 -21.18
C ASP A 201 16.70 -42.13 -20.42
N ILE A 202 17.77 -41.40 -20.08
CA ILE A 202 17.74 -40.01 -19.56
C ILE A 202 16.86 -39.12 -20.45
N SER A 203 16.72 -39.46 -21.73
CA SER A 203 15.76 -38.87 -22.67
C SER A 203 14.31 -38.86 -22.17
N LEU A 204 13.83 -39.90 -21.48
CA LEU A 204 12.46 -39.95 -20.93
C LEU A 204 12.27 -38.96 -19.78
N VAL A 205 13.22 -38.96 -18.82
CA VAL A 205 13.21 -38.01 -17.69
C VAL A 205 13.29 -36.56 -18.20
N ARG A 206 14.04 -36.32 -19.30
CA ARG A 206 14.07 -35.01 -19.99
C ARG A 206 12.75 -34.65 -20.67
N LEU A 207 12.03 -35.62 -21.23
CA LEU A 207 10.71 -35.38 -21.83
C LEU A 207 9.67 -35.06 -20.77
N GLU A 208 9.69 -35.75 -19.63
CA GLU A 208 8.84 -35.42 -18.47
C GLU A 208 9.12 -34.00 -17.98
N GLN A 209 10.39 -33.63 -17.77
CA GLN A 209 10.77 -32.27 -17.37
C GLN A 209 10.24 -31.22 -18.36
N LYS A 210 10.34 -31.47 -19.67
CA LYS A 210 9.77 -30.58 -20.69
C LYS A 210 8.24 -30.51 -20.64
N GLY A 211 7.58 -31.64 -20.39
CA GLY A 211 6.13 -31.73 -20.24
C GLY A 211 5.63 -30.85 -19.10
N HIS A 212 6.24 -30.99 -17.91
CA HIS A 212 5.92 -30.17 -16.74
C HIS A 212 6.18 -28.67 -16.98
N ALA A 213 7.31 -28.34 -17.63
CA ALA A 213 7.62 -26.94 -17.94
C ALA A 213 6.61 -26.28 -18.89
N LEU A 214 6.14 -27.01 -19.91
CA LEU A 214 5.12 -26.52 -20.83
C LEU A 214 3.76 -26.34 -20.15
N GLN A 215 3.36 -27.26 -19.28
CA GLN A 215 2.13 -27.14 -18.50
C GLN A 215 2.16 -25.90 -17.58
N ALA A 216 3.29 -25.67 -16.91
CA ALA A 216 3.47 -24.50 -16.04
C ALA A 216 3.41 -23.17 -16.83
N GLU A 217 3.97 -23.13 -18.04
CA GLU A 217 3.88 -21.95 -18.92
C GLU A 217 2.44 -21.72 -19.41
N ALA A 218 1.73 -22.78 -19.83
CA ALA A 218 0.34 -22.68 -20.28
C ALA A 218 -0.59 -22.18 -19.16
N ALA A 219 -0.38 -22.64 -17.92
CA ALA A 219 -1.11 -22.17 -16.75
C ALA A 219 -0.84 -20.68 -16.46
N ARG A 220 0.43 -20.26 -16.52
CA ARG A 220 0.82 -18.83 -16.36
C ARG A 220 0.15 -17.94 -17.40
N ARG A 221 0.16 -18.35 -18.68
CA ARG A 221 -0.47 -17.58 -19.76
C ARG A 221 -1.99 -17.43 -19.57
N ARG A 222 -2.70 -18.52 -19.24
CA ARG A 222 -4.14 -18.47 -18.97
C ARG A 222 -4.48 -17.57 -17.79
N HIS A 223 -3.65 -17.60 -16.74
CA HIS A 223 -3.84 -16.72 -15.60
C HIS A 223 -3.64 -15.24 -15.98
N ALA A 224 -2.60 -14.92 -16.77
CA ALA A 224 -2.36 -13.57 -17.24
C ALA A 224 -3.51 -13.05 -18.14
N GLU A 225 -3.98 -13.86 -19.09
CA GLU A 225 -5.13 -13.52 -19.96
C GLU A 225 -6.40 -13.27 -19.14
N ARG A 226 -6.70 -14.13 -18.15
CA ARG A 226 -7.86 -13.95 -17.27
C ARG A 226 -7.77 -12.68 -16.43
N THR A 227 -6.59 -12.38 -15.89
CA THR A 227 -6.34 -11.17 -15.11
C THR A 227 -6.50 -9.91 -15.98
N LEU A 228 -6.02 -9.94 -17.22
CA LEU A 228 -6.18 -8.83 -18.16
C LEU A 228 -7.66 -8.57 -18.46
N LEU A 229 -8.43 -9.61 -18.77
CA LEU A 229 -9.88 -9.50 -19.03
C LEU A 229 -10.67 -8.97 -17.82
N LEU A 230 -10.28 -9.36 -16.61
CA LEU A 230 -10.90 -8.83 -15.39
C LEU A 230 -10.58 -7.33 -15.22
N ARG A 231 -9.33 -6.93 -15.43
CA ARG A 231 -8.92 -5.53 -15.34
C ARG A 231 -9.58 -4.65 -16.39
N GLU A 232 -9.73 -5.15 -17.61
CA GLU A 232 -10.43 -4.45 -18.69
C GLU A 232 -11.90 -4.19 -18.32
N ARG A 233 -12.59 -5.20 -17.74
CA ARG A 233 -13.98 -5.04 -17.27
C ARG A 233 -14.10 -4.09 -16.09
N GLU A 234 -13.22 -4.20 -15.09
CA GLU A 234 -13.20 -3.29 -13.94
C GLU A 234 -12.97 -1.84 -14.37
N PHE A 235 -12.07 -1.61 -15.33
CA PHE A 235 -11.81 -0.28 -15.86
C PHE A 235 -13.01 0.27 -16.66
N ALA A 236 -13.62 -0.55 -17.51
CA ALA A 236 -14.82 -0.16 -18.25
C ALA A 236 -15.95 0.23 -17.31
N ASP A 237 -16.19 -0.55 -16.25
CA ASP A 237 -17.21 -0.25 -15.24
C ASP A 237 -16.90 1.03 -14.45
N PHE A 238 -15.64 1.22 -14.06
CA PHE A 238 -15.19 2.42 -13.35
C PHE A 238 -15.41 3.70 -14.16
N VAL A 239 -15.10 3.68 -15.45
CA VAL A 239 -15.21 4.85 -16.33
C VAL A 239 -16.68 5.08 -16.73
N GLU A 240 -17.45 4.02 -16.99
CA GLU A 240 -18.88 4.10 -17.31
C GLU A 240 -19.73 4.64 -16.15
N ASN A 241 -19.41 4.26 -14.91
CA ASN A 241 -20.15 4.67 -13.70
C ASN A 241 -19.46 5.77 -12.88
N ALA A 242 -18.45 6.46 -13.44
CA ALA A 242 -17.85 7.61 -12.78
C ALA A 242 -18.90 8.70 -12.52
N ALA A 243 -18.77 9.40 -11.39
CA ALA A 243 -19.72 10.46 -10.99
C ALA A 243 -19.58 11.74 -11.83
N GLU A 244 -18.44 11.95 -12.49
CA GLU A 244 -18.23 13.08 -13.40
C GLU A 244 -18.63 12.70 -14.82
N GLY A 245 -19.13 13.68 -15.59
CA GLY A 245 -19.38 13.49 -17.01
C GLY A 245 -18.06 13.25 -17.74
N LEU A 246 -17.96 12.16 -18.48
CA LEU A 246 -16.80 11.80 -19.28
C LEU A 246 -17.22 11.61 -20.72
N HIS A 247 -16.43 12.12 -21.65
CA HIS A 247 -16.63 11.86 -23.06
C HIS A 247 -15.32 11.83 -23.84
N GLN A 248 -15.36 11.19 -25.00
CA GLN A 248 -14.31 11.23 -26.00
C GLN A 248 -14.85 11.85 -27.28
N ILE A 249 -14.08 12.76 -27.87
CA ILE A 249 -14.45 13.44 -29.12
C ILE A 249 -13.38 13.17 -30.16
N GLY A 250 -13.77 12.77 -31.35
CA GLY A 250 -12.89 12.54 -32.49
C GLY A 250 -12.27 13.84 -33.01
N ALA A 251 -11.28 13.71 -33.89
CA ALA A 251 -10.61 14.87 -34.48
C ALA A 251 -11.54 15.79 -35.29
N ASP A 252 -12.67 15.28 -35.74
CA ASP A 252 -13.72 15.98 -36.48
C ASP A 252 -14.80 16.62 -35.58
N GLY A 253 -14.65 16.53 -34.26
CA GLY A 253 -15.63 17.05 -33.30
C GLY A 253 -16.79 16.10 -33.01
N THR A 254 -16.78 14.88 -33.55
CA THR A 254 -17.82 13.86 -33.30
C THR A 254 -17.62 13.20 -31.94
N ILE A 255 -18.68 13.09 -31.14
CA ILE A 255 -18.64 12.39 -29.86
C ILE A 255 -18.51 10.88 -30.13
N LEU A 256 -17.40 10.27 -29.73
CA LEU A 256 -17.11 8.84 -29.94
C LEU A 256 -17.68 7.97 -28.81
N TRP A 257 -17.68 8.52 -27.59
CA TRP A 257 -18.16 7.82 -26.41
C TRP A 257 -18.48 8.85 -25.32
N ALA A 258 -19.47 8.55 -24.48
CA ALA A 258 -19.80 9.32 -23.29
C ALA A 258 -20.29 8.36 -22.20
N ASN A 259 -19.94 8.64 -20.94
CA ASN A 259 -20.35 7.83 -19.81
C ASN A 259 -21.78 8.15 -19.36
N ARG A 260 -22.27 7.34 -18.42
CA ARG A 260 -23.61 7.49 -17.88
C ARG A 260 -23.86 8.85 -17.22
N ALA A 261 -22.90 9.41 -16.50
CA ALA A 261 -23.05 10.70 -15.82
C ALA A 261 -23.26 11.86 -16.80
N GLU A 262 -22.50 11.90 -17.90
CA GLU A 262 -22.66 12.90 -18.97
C GLU A 262 -24.07 12.84 -19.59
N LEU A 263 -24.51 11.63 -19.95
CA LEU A 263 -25.83 11.40 -20.55
C LEU A 263 -26.98 11.76 -19.60
N GLN A 264 -26.87 11.38 -18.32
CA GLN A 264 -27.88 11.68 -17.30
C GLN A 264 -27.98 13.18 -17.01
N MET A 265 -26.83 13.87 -16.90
CA MET A 265 -26.78 15.31 -16.67
C MET A 265 -27.47 16.10 -17.79
N LEU A 266 -27.28 15.68 -19.04
CA LEU A 266 -27.85 16.36 -20.21
C LEU A 266 -29.24 15.83 -20.62
N GLY A 267 -29.64 14.66 -20.12
CA GLY A 267 -30.92 14.02 -20.38
C GLY A 267 -31.04 13.35 -21.76
N TYR A 268 -29.94 13.07 -22.44
CA TYR A 268 -29.93 12.38 -23.73
C TYR A 268 -29.77 10.87 -23.56
N ARG A 269 -30.34 10.09 -24.50
CA ARG A 269 -29.96 8.68 -24.66
C ARG A 269 -28.64 8.59 -25.44
N TRP A 270 -27.95 7.47 -25.30
CA TRP A 270 -26.65 7.27 -25.94
C TRP A 270 -26.72 7.49 -27.47
N GLU A 271 -27.76 6.97 -28.14
CA GLU A 271 -27.95 7.06 -29.59
C GLU A 271 -28.31 8.48 -30.07
N GLU A 272 -28.74 9.35 -29.15
CA GLU A 272 -29.11 10.74 -29.44
C GLU A 272 -27.93 11.70 -29.21
N TYR A 273 -26.88 11.25 -28.53
CA TYR A 273 -25.73 12.05 -28.13
C TYR A 273 -24.45 11.59 -28.85
N VAL A 274 -24.11 10.31 -28.70
CA VAL A 274 -22.91 9.73 -29.33
C VAL A 274 -23.12 9.62 -30.85
N GLY A 275 -22.06 9.89 -31.61
CA GLY A 275 -22.07 9.97 -33.06
C GLY A 275 -22.49 11.33 -33.62
N HIS A 276 -22.89 12.29 -32.77
CA HIS A 276 -23.20 13.65 -33.19
C HIS A 276 -22.03 14.60 -32.90
N HIS A 277 -21.99 15.74 -33.60
CA HIS A 277 -20.97 16.75 -33.39
C HIS A 277 -21.22 17.51 -32.07
N ILE A 278 -20.18 17.66 -31.23
CA ILE A 278 -20.28 18.20 -29.86
C ILE A 278 -20.87 19.63 -29.80
N ALA A 279 -20.66 20.43 -30.85
CA ALA A 279 -21.18 21.79 -30.93
C ALA A 279 -22.72 21.87 -30.94
N ALA A 280 -23.41 20.80 -31.36
CA ALA A 280 -24.88 20.76 -31.32
C ALA A 280 -25.44 20.88 -29.90
N PHE A 281 -24.67 20.40 -28.91
CA PHE A 281 -25.06 20.37 -27.51
C PHE A 281 -24.51 21.55 -26.70
N HIS A 282 -23.70 22.43 -27.32
CA HIS A 282 -23.26 23.65 -26.68
C HIS A 282 -24.22 24.80 -26.95
N PHE A 283 -24.52 25.58 -25.93
CA PHE A 283 -25.29 26.81 -26.10
C PHE A 283 -24.49 27.87 -26.86
N ASP A 284 -23.19 27.96 -26.56
CA ASP A 284 -22.23 28.91 -27.16
C ASP A 284 -21.28 28.20 -28.14
N ALA A 285 -21.57 28.27 -29.43
CA ALA A 285 -20.74 27.65 -30.47
C ALA A 285 -19.28 28.15 -30.45
N ALA A 286 -19.08 29.46 -30.26
CA ALA A 286 -17.73 30.05 -30.24
C ALA A 286 -16.86 29.51 -29.09
N VAL A 287 -17.45 29.12 -27.95
CA VAL A 287 -16.71 28.59 -26.81
C VAL A 287 -16.19 27.19 -27.14
N ILE A 288 -17.03 26.32 -27.68
CA ILE A 288 -16.62 24.96 -28.04
C ILE A 288 -15.64 24.95 -29.22
N ASP A 289 -15.82 25.82 -30.21
CA ASP A 289 -14.87 25.95 -31.31
C ASP A 289 -13.48 26.36 -30.80
N GLY A 290 -13.43 27.31 -29.84
CA GLY A 290 -12.19 27.71 -29.18
C GLY A 290 -11.54 26.57 -28.38
N ILE A 291 -12.34 25.77 -27.66
CA ILE A 291 -11.87 24.59 -26.93
C ILE A 291 -11.27 23.57 -27.89
N LEU A 292 -11.97 23.22 -28.98
CA LEU A 292 -11.51 22.24 -29.97
C LEU A 292 -10.23 22.71 -30.67
N ALA A 293 -10.12 24.00 -31.01
CA ALA A 293 -8.93 24.55 -31.64
C ALA A 293 -7.68 24.44 -30.74
N ARG A 294 -7.84 24.76 -29.44
CA ARG A 294 -6.75 24.62 -28.44
C ARG A 294 -6.34 23.16 -28.26
N LEU A 295 -7.31 22.25 -28.17
CA LEU A 295 -7.02 20.82 -28.05
C LEU A 295 -6.32 20.26 -29.30
N ALA A 296 -6.73 20.70 -30.51
CA ALA A 296 -6.07 20.35 -31.75
C ALA A 296 -4.62 20.87 -31.83
N ALA A 297 -4.33 22.01 -31.21
CA ALA A 297 -2.98 22.54 -31.04
C ALA A 297 -2.15 21.82 -29.97
N GLY A 298 -2.72 20.83 -29.26
CA GLY A 298 -2.06 20.08 -28.21
C GLY A 298 -2.10 20.72 -26.82
N GLU A 299 -2.86 21.81 -26.66
CA GLU A 299 -3.07 22.41 -25.33
C GLU A 299 -3.97 21.55 -24.45
N THR A 300 -3.80 21.65 -23.14
CA THR A 300 -4.74 21.10 -22.16
C THR A 300 -5.65 22.22 -21.68
N VAL A 301 -6.96 22.00 -21.79
CA VAL A 301 -8.00 22.93 -21.35
C VAL A 301 -8.33 22.60 -19.89
N MET A 302 -8.21 23.61 -19.03
CA MET A 302 -8.41 23.48 -17.58
C MET A 302 -9.48 24.46 -17.12
N ASP A 303 -10.49 23.91 -16.43
CA ASP A 303 -11.55 24.65 -15.75
C ASP A 303 -12.26 25.71 -16.64
N GLU A 304 -12.48 25.37 -17.92
CA GLU A 304 -13.08 26.26 -18.89
C GLU A 304 -14.62 26.29 -18.71
N PRO A 305 -15.22 27.45 -18.40
CA PRO A 305 -16.66 27.55 -18.23
C PRO A 305 -17.37 27.39 -19.58
N ALA A 306 -18.40 26.56 -19.63
CA ALA A 306 -19.24 26.38 -20.79
C ALA A 306 -20.72 26.27 -20.41
N ARG A 307 -21.59 26.33 -21.42
CA ARG A 307 -23.02 26.16 -21.28
C ARG A 307 -23.49 25.08 -22.24
N LEU A 308 -24.13 24.05 -21.70
CA LEU A 308 -24.64 22.91 -22.47
C LEU A 308 -26.17 22.95 -22.55
N ARG A 309 -26.72 22.51 -23.66
CA ARG A 309 -28.16 22.39 -23.92
C ARG A 309 -28.63 20.98 -23.58
N CYS A 310 -29.48 20.88 -22.58
CA CYS A 310 -30.16 19.64 -22.23
C CYS A 310 -31.25 19.31 -23.24
N LYS A 311 -31.67 18.04 -23.26
CA LYS A 311 -32.74 17.56 -24.13
C LYS A 311 -34.08 18.26 -23.90
N ASP A 312 -34.36 18.67 -22.67
CA ASP A 312 -35.58 19.40 -22.29
C ASP A 312 -35.53 20.89 -22.66
N GLY A 313 -34.43 21.36 -23.26
CA GLY A 313 -34.20 22.76 -23.63
C GLY A 313 -33.62 23.62 -22.51
N SER A 314 -33.43 23.09 -21.31
CA SER A 314 -32.74 23.79 -20.23
C SER A 314 -31.23 23.95 -20.52
N ILE A 315 -30.60 24.91 -19.86
CA ILE A 315 -29.17 25.17 -19.99
C ILE A 315 -28.47 24.78 -18.71
N ARG A 316 -27.47 23.89 -18.82
CA ARG A 316 -26.55 23.56 -17.73
C ARG A 316 -25.31 24.42 -17.84
N HIS A 317 -24.92 25.04 -16.74
CA HIS A 317 -23.61 25.67 -16.61
C HIS A 317 -22.63 24.59 -16.18
N VAL A 318 -21.56 24.42 -16.95
CA VAL A 318 -20.56 23.39 -16.70
C VAL A 318 -19.16 23.96 -16.69
N VAL A 319 -18.25 23.22 -16.09
CA VAL A 319 -16.81 23.47 -16.17
C VAL A 319 -16.18 22.28 -16.89
N ILE A 320 -15.46 22.56 -17.97
CA ILE A 320 -14.85 21.55 -18.84
C ILE A 320 -13.35 21.48 -18.58
N ARG A 321 -12.86 20.26 -18.42
CA ARG A 321 -11.43 19.93 -18.44
C ARG A 321 -11.19 18.93 -19.55
N SER A 322 -10.23 19.19 -20.43
CA SER A 322 -9.98 18.29 -21.55
C SER A 322 -8.52 18.29 -21.99
N ASN A 323 -8.06 17.14 -22.48
CA ASN A 323 -6.76 17.01 -23.14
C ASN A 323 -6.88 16.17 -24.43
N ALA A 324 -5.87 16.29 -25.28
CA ALA A 324 -5.80 15.59 -26.55
C ALA A 324 -4.89 14.35 -26.50
N SER A 325 -5.22 13.34 -27.31
CA SER A 325 -4.37 12.19 -27.58
C SER A 325 -3.95 12.21 -29.05
N PHE A 326 -2.64 12.08 -29.30
CA PHE A 326 -2.07 12.09 -30.64
C PHE A 326 -1.46 10.73 -30.99
N GLU A 327 -1.51 10.38 -32.26
CA GLU A 327 -0.86 9.20 -32.85
C GLU A 327 -0.22 9.64 -34.17
N ASP A 328 1.09 9.39 -34.34
CA ASP A 328 1.89 9.85 -35.48
C ASP A 328 1.76 11.36 -35.81
N GLY A 329 1.60 12.18 -34.76
CA GLY A 329 1.45 13.64 -34.88
C GLY A 329 0.07 14.11 -35.33
N GLN A 330 -0.89 13.20 -35.54
CA GLN A 330 -2.29 13.53 -35.82
C GLN A 330 -3.14 13.38 -34.56
N LEU A 331 -4.11 14.28 -34.39
CA LEU A 331 -5.08 14.18 -33.30
C LEU A 331 -5.92 12.92 -33.52
N ARG A 332 -5.94 12.03 -32.53
CA ARG A 332 -6.75 10.81 -32.56
C ARG A 332 -8.12 11.05 -31.94
N TYR A 333 -8.14 11.56 -30.71
CA TYR A 333 -9.35 11.97 -29.98
C TYR A 333 -8.97 12.89 -28.81
N THR A 334 -9.95 13.59 -28.26
CA THR A 334 -9.84 14.31 -26.99
C THR A 334 -10.55 13.53 -25.88
N ARG A 335 -10.13 13.75 -24.64
CA ARG A 335 -10.75 13.20 -23.43
C ARG A 335 -11.29 14.37 -22.62
N GLY A 336 -12.60 14.48 -22.52
CA GLY A 336 -13.29 15.56 -21.81
C GLY A 336 -13.88 15.09 -20.49
N PHE A 337 -13.80 15.96 -19.50
CA PHE A 337 -14.44 15.87 -18.21
C PHE A 337 -15.39 17.06 -18.09
N THR A 338 -16.65 16.79 -17.79
CA THR A 338 -17.69 17.80 -17.63
C THR A 338 -18.22 17.73 -16.21
N ARG A 339 -18.12 18.85 -15.51
CA ARG A 339 -18.69 19.00 -14.16
C ARG A 339 -19.84 19.98 -14.19
N ASP A 340 -20.99 19.58 -13.66
CA ASP A 340 -22.11 20.50 -13.44
C ASP A 340 -21.73 21.56 -12.40
N ALA A 341 -21.89 22.82 -12.78
CA ALA A 341 -21.67 24.00 -11.93
C ALA A 341 -22.93 24.90 -11.88
N THR A 342 -24.09 24.37 -12.29
CA THR A 342 -25.34 25.13 -12.42
C THR A 342 -25.77 25.71 -11.08
N GLU A 343 -25.83 24.89 -10.02
CA GLU A 343 -26.19 25.38 -8.69
C GLU A 343 -25.18 26.41 -8.17
N GLN A 344 -23.88 26.18 -8.34
CA GLN A 344 -22.85 27.15 -7.92
C GLN A 344 -23.01 28.49 -8.64
N VAL A 345 -23.24 28.49 -9.96
CA VAL A 345 -23.44 29.73 -10.74
C VAL A 345 -24.72 30.46 -10.30
N HIS A 346 -25.80 29.74 -10.01
CA HIS A 346 -27.03 30.34 -9.50
C HIS A 346 -26.83 30.97 -8.12
N SER A 347 -26.21 30.25 -7.19
CA SER A 347 -25.91 30.79 -5.84
C SER A 347 -24.99 32.01 -5.91
N LEU A 348 -23.96 32.00 -6.76
CA LEU A 348 -23.07 33.14 -6.94
C LEU A 348 -23.82 34.39 -7.45
N ARG A 349 -24.71 34.21 -8.43
CA ARG A 349 -25.54 35.31 -8.96
C ARG A 349 -26.52 35.86 -7.92
N GLU A 350 -27.13 35.01 -7.11
CA GLU A 350 -28.02 35.44 -6.04
C GLU A 350 -27.28 36.27 -4.99
N ILE A 351 -26.07 35.84 -4.63
CA ILE A 351 -25.18 36.57 -3.72
C ILE A 351 -24.80 37.93 -4.33
N GLU A 352 -24.43 37.98 -5.61
CA GLU A 352 -24.05 39.21 -6.29
C GLU A 352 -25.22 40.23 -6.36
N HIS A 353 -26.43 39.73 -6.66
CA HIS A 353 -27.65 40.54 -6.63
C HIS A 353 -28.03 41.02 -5.22
N ALA A 354 -27.80 40.20 -4.19
CA ALA A 354 -28.02 40.60 -2.81
C ALA A 354 -27.02 41.69 -2.38
N ASN A 355 -25.75 41.56 -2.79
CA ASN A 355 -24.70 42.53 -2.49
C ASN A 355 -24.91 43.88 -3.17
N THR A 356 -25.35 43.87 -4.43
CA THR A 356 -25.68 45.10 -5.15
C THR A 356 -26.79 45.86 -4.44
N ARG A 357 -27.88 45.16 -4.04
CA ARG A 357 -28.98 45.76 -3.26
C ARG A 357 -28.52 46.29 -1.90
N HIS A 358 -27.64 45.57 -1.21
CA HIS A 358 -27.07 46.03 0.06
C HIS A 358 -26.21 47.30 -0.10
N ALA A 359 -25.43 47.39 -1.16
CA ALA A 359 -24.59 48.57 -1.46
C ALA A 359 -25.45 49.82 -1.75
N GLU A 360 -26.52 49.69 -2.53
CA GLU A 360 -27.46 50.78 -2.83
C GLU A 360 -28.15 51.32 -1.56
N LEU A 361 -28.68 50.43 -0.73
CA LEU A 361 -29.32 50.76 0.55
C LEU A 361 -28.36 51.46 1.53
N ALA A 362 -27.09 51.06 1.55
CA ALA A 362 -26.05 51.73 2.35
C ALA A 362 -25.75 53.14 1.82
N GLY A 363 -25.71 53.33 0.50
CA GLY A 363 -25.55 54.63 -0.15
C GLY A 363 -26.68 55.62 0.17
N MET A 364 -27.94 55.13 0.18
CA MET A 364 -29.10 55.94 0.58
C MET A 364 -29.04 56.38 2.04
N LEU A 365 -28.73 55.46 2.97
CA LEU A 365 -28.61 55.77 4.41
C LEU A 365 -27.47 56.75 4.70
N SER A 366 -26.35 56.62 4.00
CA SER A 366 -25.22 57.56 4.04
C SER A 366 -25.66 58.98 3.68
N THR A 367 -26.47 59.12 2.62
CA THR A 367 -27.00 60.40 2.15
C THR A 367 -27.97 61.03 3.16
N VAL A 368 -28.88 60.23 3.72
CA VAL A 368 -29.78 60.67 4.81
C VAL A 368 -28.98 61.11 6.05
N GLY A 369 -27.95 60.36 6.43
CA GLY A 369 -27.07 60.71 7.55
C GLY A 369 -26.35 62.05 7.35
N ARG A 370 -25.87 62.34 6.13
CA ARG A 370 -25.28 63.65 5.80
C ARG A 370 -26.29 64.79 5.91
N ALA A 371 -27.50 64.61 5.39
CA ALA A 371 -28.56 65.62 5.47
C ALA A 371 -28.96 65.93 6.92
N LEU A 372 -29.12 64.90 7.76
CA LEU A 372 -29.45 65.06 9.18
C LEU A 372 -28.34 65.75 9.98
N ARG A 373 -27.06 65.45 9.69
CA ARG A 373 -25.91 66.17 10.28
C ARG A 373 -25.82 67.62 9.83
N GLY A 374 -26.24 67.93 8.60
CA GLY A 374 -26.40 69.30 8.11
C GLY A 374 -27.50 70.04 8.87
N ALA A 375 -28.70 69.46 8.95
CA ALA A 375 -29.83 70.02 9.70
C ALA A 375 -29.52 70.22 11.19
N SER A 376 -28.80 69.29 11.81
CA SER A 376 -28.38 69.41 13.22
C SER A 376 -27.40 70.56 13.47
N ARG A 377 -26.61 70.97 12.46
CA ARG A 377 -25.72 72.13 12.57
C ARG A 377 -26.48 73.45 12.46
N VAL A 378 -27.54 73.49 11.64
CA VAL A 378 -28.39 74.68 11.46
C VAL A 378 -29.31 74.91 12.68
N ALA A 379 -29.70 73.85 13.39
CA ALA A 379 -30.58 73.93 14.57
C ALA A 379 -29.90 74.42 15.87
N GLN A 380 -28.65 74.90 15.81
CA GLN A 380 -27.93 75.43 16.98
C GLN A 380 -28.66 76.66 17.54
N GLY A 381 -29.23 76.52 18.74
CA GLY A 381 -30.06 77.55 19.39
C GLY A 381 -31.49 77.12 19.72
N ALA A 382 -31.94 75.95 19.26
CA ALA A 382 -33.26 75.37 19.59
C ALA A 382 -33.11 74.02 20.31
N PRO A 383 -33.02 73.99 21.65
CA PRO A 383 -32.60 72.80 22.42
C PRO A 383 -33.48 71.57 22.22
N CYS A 384 -34.78 71.77 21.99
CA CYS A 384 -35.74 70.68 21.77
C CYS A 384 -35.59 70.02 20.39
N VAL A 385 -35.34 70.82 19.35
CA VAL A 385 -35.14 70.35 17.97
C VAL A 385 -33.79 69.68 17.83
N GLU A 386 -32.76 70.26 18.43
CA GLU A 386 -31.40 69.72 18.42
C GLU A 386 -31.33 68.35 19.09
N ARG A 387 -31.98 68.16 20.24
CA ARG A 387 -32.06 66.84 20.91
C ARG A 387 -32.70 65.78 20.00
N ARG A 388 -33.75 66.15 19.26
CA ARG A 388 -34.47 65.23 18.37
C ARG A 388 -33.63 64.85 17.14
N LEU A 389 -32.93 65.83 16.55
CA LEU A 389 -32.02 65.61 15.41
C LEU A 389 -30.79 64.79 15.80
N ARG A 390 -30.17 65.06 16.96
CA ARG A 390 -29.06 64.24 17.48
C ARG A 390 -29.47 62.78 17.69
N ARG A 391 -30.69 62.53 18.17
CA ARG A 391 -31.24 61.17 18.32
C ARG A 391 -31.44 60.47 16.97
N LEU A 392 -31.92 61.20 15.96
CA LEU A 392 -32.08 60.68 14.59
C LEU A 392 -30.73 60.37 13.92
N VAL A 393 -29.73 61.25 14.08
CA VAL A 393 -28.35 60.99 13.62
C VAL A 393 -27.78 59.75 14.29
N TRP A 394 -27.94 59.62 15.61
CA TRP A 394 -27.48 58.45 16.35
C TRP A 394 -28.15 57.14 15.89
N LEU A 395 -29.46 57.16 15.61
CA LEU A 395 -30.20 56.02 15.07
C LEU A 395 -29.72 55.62 13.66
N VAL A 396 -29.50 56.61 12.77
CA VAL A 396 -29.02 56.36 11.40
C VAL A 396 -27.58 55.89 11.40
N ASP A 397 -26.71 56.49 12.21
CA ASP A 397 -25.32 56.05 12.38
C ASP A 397 -25.23 54.69 13.10
N GLY A 398 -26.19 54.37 13.98
CA GLY A 398 -26.36 53.05 14.57
C GLY A 398 -26.73 51.98 13.54
N ARG A 399 -27.69 52.28 12.65
CA ARG A 399 -28.07 51.39 11.53
C ARG A 399 -26.97 51.27 10.48
N LEU A 400 -26.23 52.34 10.19
CA LEU A 400 -25.05 52.31 9.32
C LEU A 400 -23.94 51.45 9.94
N ARG A 401 -23.72 51.51 11.27
CA ARG A 401 -22.75 50.64 11.97
C ARG A 401 -23.20 49.18 12.03
N GLN A 402 -24.48 48.91 12.28
CA GLN A 402 -25.05 47.56 12.20
C GLN A 402 -24.95 46.99 10.78
N ARG A 403 -25.24 47.78 9.75
CA ARG A 403 -25.11 47.36 8.34
C ARG A 403 -23.66 47.29 7.87
N ALA A 404 -22.76 48.12 8.37
CA ALA A 404 -21.33 48.00 8.12
C ALA A 404 -20.77 46.73 8.78
N ARG A 405 -21.25 46.36 9.98
CA ARG A 405 -20.96 45.05 10.62
C ARG A 405 -21.56 43.89 9.84
N ALA A 406 -22.83 43.98 9.43
CA ALA A 406 -23.49 42.94 8.64
C ALA A 406 -22.86 42.81 7.24
N GLY A 407 -22.44 43.91 6.61
CA GLY A 407 -21.71 43.93 5.35
C GLY A 407 -20.24 43.51 5.49
N LEU A 408 -19.63 43.65 6.66
CA LEU A 408 -18.36 42.99 7.01
C LEU A 408 -18.59 41.47 7.16
N GLN A 409 -19.65 41.06 7.85
CA GLN A 409 -20.07 39.66 7.99
C GLN A 409 -20.43 39.03 6.64
N TYR A 410 -21.01 39.81 5.71
CA TYR A 410 -21.35 39.38 4.34
C TYR A 410 -20.16 39.43 3.38
N ARG A 411 -19.18 40.33 3.58
CA ARG A 411 -17.89 40.27 2.90
C ARG A 411 -17.03 39.12 3.41
N PHE A 412 -17.15 38.77 4.70
CA PHE A 412 -16.64 37.51 5.25
C PHE A 412 -17.35 36.31 4.59
N SER A 413 -18.68 36.37 4.40
CA SER A 413 -19.41 35.31 3.70
C SER A 413 -19.15 35.24 2.18
N GLN A 414 -18.72 36.33 1.53
CA GLN A 414 -18.22 36.31 0.14
C GLN A 414 -16.81 35.75 0.01
N ILE A 415 -16.02 35.70 1.09
CA ILE A 415 -14.81 34.88 1.16
C ILE A 415 -15.20 33.41 1.35
N GLU A 416 -16.30 33.12 2.06
CA GLU A 416 -16.85 31.75 2.27
C GLU A 416 -17.59 31.18 1.04
N GLY A 417 -17.99 32.01 0.07
CA GLY A 417 -18.64 31.56 -1.19
C GLY A 417 -17.67 31.10 -2.29
N ARG A 418 -16.35 31.17 -2.04
CA ARG A 418 -15.31 30.62 -2.91
C ARG A 418 -15.03 29.18 -2.48
N VAL A 419 -15.93 28.26 -2.85
CA VAL A 419 -15.77 26.80 -2.77
C VAL A 419 -15.60 26.25 -1.34
N VAL A 420 -16.24 25.12 -1.04
CA VAL A 420 -15.82 24.24 0.06
C VAL A 420 -14.47 23.61 -0.35
N ASP A 421 -13.43 24.44 -0.43
CA ASP A 421 -12.05 24.11 -0.78
C ASP A 421 -11.14 24.15 0.47
N ASN A 422 -11.72 23.93 1.64
CA ASN A 422 -10.90 23.79 2.84
C ASN A 422 -10.37 22.35 2.93
N LEU A 423 -9.11 22.14 2.51
CA LEU A 423 -8.35 20.90 2.65
C LEU A 423 -8.53 20.26 4.03
N ARG A 424 -8.62 21.09 5.09
CA ARG A 424 -8.81 20.65 6.48
C ARG A 424 -10.17 19.98 6.68
N GLN A 425 -11.24 20.56 6.14
CA GLN A 425 -12.59 20.01 6.24
C GLN A 425 -12.75 18.72 5.41
N GLN A 426 -12.13 18.66 4.24
CA GLN A 426 -12.07 17.43 3.43
C GLN A 426 -11.35 16.30 4.17
N PHE A 427 -10.27 16.62 4.88
CA PHE A 427 -9.55 15.65 5.71
C PHE A 427 -10.39 15.14 6.89
N ILE A 428 -11.13 16.02 7.57
CA ILE A 428 -12.03 15.61 8.66
C ILE A 428 -13.15 14.70 8.12
N ALA A 429 -13.81 15.10 7.03
CA ALA A 429 -14.85 14.28 6.38
C ALA A 429 -14.33 12.89 5.99
N PHE A 430 -13.17 12.85 5.33
CA PHE A 430 -12.49 11.61 4.97
C PHE A 430 -12.15 10.75 6.19
N SER A 431 -11.70 11.36 7.29
CA SER A 431 -11.38 10.64 8.52
C SER A 431 -12.61 10.04 9.20
N VAL A 432 -13.77 10.71 9.11
CA VAL A 432 -15.05 10.19 9.61
C VAL A 432 -15.54 9.04 8.73
N GLU A 433 -15.54 9.21 7.40
CA GLU A 433 -15.94 8.21 6.41
C GLU A 433 -15.10 6.92 6.53
N ALA A 434 -13.78 7.07 6.70
CA ALA A 434 -12.86 5.95 6.88
C ALA A 434 -12.86 5.35 8.30
N GLU A 435 -13.78 5.79 9.17
CA GLU A 435 -13.88 5.36 10.58
C GLU A 435 -12.59 5.59 11.41
N VAL A 436 -11.67 6.41 10.92
CA VAL A 436 -10.42 6.78 11.60
C VAL A 436 -10.72 7.74 12.75
N LEU A 437 -11.68 8.64 12.54
CA LEU A 437 -12.20 9.57 13.51
C LEU A 437 -13.59 9.11 13.96
N LYS A 438 -13.69 8.69 15.22
CA LYS A 438 -14.94 8.21 15.82
C LYS A 438 -15.40 9.14 16.94
N PHE A 439 -16.70 9.23 17.15
CA PHE A 439 -17.32 9.95 18.26
C PHE A 439 -18.00 8.95 19.22
N GLY A 440 -17.91 9.20 20.52
CA GLY A 440 -18.30 8.24 21.56
C GLY A 440 -17.56 8.49 22.86
N GLN A 441 -17.42 7.48 23.72
CA GLN A 441 -16.65 7.58 24.97
C GLN A 441 -15.36 6.76 24.86
N PHE A 442 -14.21 7.42 24.96
CA PHE A 442 -12.91 6.79 24.80
C PHE A 442 -11.94 7.18 25.91
N THR A 443 -11.19 6.21 26.44
CA THR A 443 -10.12 6.49 27.40
C THR A 443 -8.80 6.75 26.66
N THR A 444 -8.24 7.95 26.83
CA THR A 444 -6.94 8.32 26.23
C THR A 444 -5.75 7.69 26.98
N LYS A 445 -4.55 7.68 26.38
CA LYS A 445 -3.31 7.25 27.07
C LYS A 445 -3.00 8.06 28.35
N ALA A 446 -3.52 9.29 28.44
CA ALA A 446 -3.38 10.14 29.62
C ALA A 446 -4.42 9.83 30.72
N GLY A 447 -5.32 8.85 30.50
CA GLY A 447 -6.40 8.46 31.40
C GLY A 447 -7.70 9.28 31.26
N ARG A 448 -7.72 10.28 30.37
CA ARG A 448 -8.87 11.18 30.17
C ARG A 448 -10.00 10.49 29.42
N GLN A 449 -11.24 10.78 29.78
CA GLN A 449 -12.43 10.42 29.00
C GLN A 449 -12.63 11.44 27.87
N SER A 450 -12.45 11.00 26.62
CA SER A 450 -12.54 11.82 25.42
C SER A 450 -13.81 11.49 24.63
N PRO A 451 -14.54 12.51 24.13
CA PRO A 451 -15.75 12.33 23.33
C PRO A 451 -15.48 11.91 21.87
N TYR A 452 -14.20 11.85 21.48
CA TYR A 452 -13.77 11.45 20.16
C TYR A 452 -12.45 10.67 20.23
N PHE A 453 -12.16 9.91 19.18
CA PHE A 453 -10.92 9.17 19.06
C PHE A 453 -10.44 9.18 17.62
N PHE A 454 -9.15 9.47 17.44
CA PHE A 454 -8.48 9.49 16.15
C PHE A 454 -7.41 8.39 16.10
N ASN A 455 -7.54 7.46 15.17
CA ASN A 455 -6.61 6.35 14.97
C ASN A 455 -6.14 6.24 13.52
N ALA A 456 -5.04 6.92 13.19
CA ALA A 456 -4.43 6.85 11.86
C ALA A 456 -4.02 5.42 11.43
N GLY A 457 -3.90 4.47 12.36
CA GLY A 457 -3.62 3.07 12.03
C GLY A 457 -4.72 2.37 11.22
N LEU A 458 -5.92 2.97 11.13
CA LEU A 458 -7.01 2.47 10.29
C LEU A 458 -6.87 2.88 8.81
N PHE A 459 -5.91 3.75 8.46
CA PHE A 459 -5.50 3.97 7.07
C PHE A 459 -4.54 2.84 6.63
N HIS A 460 -5.08 1.64 6.44
CA HIS A 460 -4.30 0.40 6.31
C HIS A 460 -4.26 -0.18 4.90
N ASP A 461 -5.08 0.34 3.98
CA ASP A 461 -5.08 -0.06 2.56
C ASP A 461 -4.43 1.04 1.68
N GLY A 462 -4.07 0.65 0.45
CA GLY A 462 -3.35 1.54 -0.46
C GLY A 462 -4.14 2.78 -0.91
N ALA A 463 -5.48 2.69 -1.01
CA ALA A 463 -6.30 3.81 -1.44
C ALA A 463 -6.42 4.86 -0.32
N THR A 464 -6.71 4.41 0.90
CA THR A 464 -6.83 5.30 2.06
C THR A 464 -5.49 5.90 2.47
N LEU A 465 -4.40 5.11 2.42
CA LEU A 465 -3.04 5.61 2.63
C LEU A 465 -2.61 6.62 1.55
N GLY A 466 -2.95 6.36 0.28
CA GLY A 466 -2.66 7.26 -0.83
C GLY A 466 -3.37 8.61 -0.68
N LYS A 467 -4.66 8.59 -0.33
CA LYS A 467 -5.44 9.82 -0.06
C LYS A 467 -4.90 10.58 1.16
N LEU A 468 -4.54 9.88 2.24
CA LEU A 468 -3.88 10.47 3.40
C LEU A 468 -2.56 11.17 3.01
N ALA A 469 -1.71 10.49 2.24
CA ALA A 469 -0.44 11.04 1.78
C ALA A 469 -0.62 12.29 0.91
N ALA A 470 -1.68 12.35 0.11
CA ALA A 470 -2.03 13.55 -0.66
C ALA A 470 -2.37 14.75 0.26
N PHE A 471 -3.07 14.54 1.38
CA PHE A 471 -3.32 15.58 2.37
C PHE A 471 -2.03 16.06 3.04
N TYR A 472 -1.14 15.15 3.44
CA TYR A 472 0.18 15.52 3.99
C TYR A 472 1.00 16.33 2.99
N ALA A 473 1.10 15.84 1.74
CA ALA A 473 1.87 16.51 0.69
C ALA A 473 1.32 17.91 0.38
N GLN A 474 0.00 18.06 0.23
CA GLN A 474 -0.62 19.34 -0.03
C GLN A 474 -0.42 20.31 1.15
N THR A 475 -0.66 19.86 2.39
CA THR A 475 -0.44 20.67 3.60
C THR A 475 1.01 21.14 3.71
N LEU A 476 1.97 20.27 3.38
CA LEU A 476 3.38 20.62 3.42
C LEU A 476 3.74 21.67 2.35
N LEU A 477 3.24 21.52 1.13
CA LEU A 477 3.47 22.50 0.06
C LEU A 477 2.83 23.86 0.39
N ASP A 478 1.59 23.85 0.89
CA ASP A 478 0.85 25.07 1.25
C ASP A 478 1.47 25.81 2.45
N SER A 479 2.21 25.10 3.31
CA SER A 479 2.88 25.70 4.46
C SER A 479 4.00 26.67 4.09
N GLY A 480 4.56 26.55 2.87
CA GLY A 480 5.71 27.34 2.43
C GLY A 480 7.02 27.03 3.16
N ILE A 481 7.07 26.00 4.01
CA ILE A 481 8.30 25.59 4.68
C ILE A 481 9.28 25.06 3.65
N GLU A 482 10.53 25.52 3.72
CA GLU A 482 11.63 24.97 2.94
C GLU A 482 12.13 23.66 3.55
N PHE A 483 12.26 22.63 2.71
CA PHE A 483 12.75 21.31 3.12
C PHE A 483 13.45 20.59 1.98
N ASP A 484 14.43 19.76 2.33
CA ASP A 484 15.21 18.94 1.41
C ASP A 484 14.81 17.47 1.50
N MET A 485 14.37 17.02 2.68
CA MET A 485 13.97 15.62 2.89
C MET A 485 12.93 15.44 3.99
N LEU A 486 12.28 14.27 3.97
CA LEU A 486 11.32 13.83 4.98
C LEU A 486 11.95 12.82 5.94
N PHE A 487 11.56 12.88 7.21
CA PHE A 487 11.95 11.89 8.22
C PHE A 487 10.75 11.30 8.94
N GLY A 488 10.65 9.97 8.95
CA GLY A 488 9.56 9.25 9.60
C GLY A 488 10.03 8.48 10.84
N PRO A 489 9.66 8.87 12.07
CA PRO A 489 9.99 8.08 13.26
C PRO A 489 9.32 6.70 13.26
N ALA A 490 10.07 5.66 13.61
CA ALA A 490 9.53 4.31 13.70
C ALA A 490 8.46 4.16 14.81
N TYR A 491 7.33 3.48 14.55
CA TYR A 491 6.98 2.76 13.30
C TYR A 491 6.05 3.52 12.36
N LYS A 492 5.13 4.31 12.90
CA LYS A 492 4.05 4.95 12.12
C LYS A 492 4.56 5.98 11.12
N GLY A 493 5.59 6.74 11.48
CA GLY A 493 6.18 7.73 10.59
C GLY A 493 6.81 7.11 9.34
N ILE A 494 7.17 5.82 9.35
CA ILE A 494 7.79 5.13 8.20
C ILE A 494 6.84 5.15 7.00
N THR A 495 5.60 4.70 7.20
CA THR A 495 4.60 4.63 6.13
C THR A 495 4.17 6.03 5.71
N LEU A 496 4.03 6.96 6.65
CA LEU A 496 3.65 8.34 6.36
C LEU A 496 4.72 9.09 5.56
N ALA A 497 5.99 9.03 5.96
CA ALA A 497 7.08 9.70 5.26
C ALA A 497 7.30 9.15 3.86
N SER A 498 7.29 7.81 3.71
CA SER A 498 7.45 7.16 2.40
C SER A 498 6.28 7.45 1.46
N ALA A 499 5.03 7.34 1.92
CA ALA A 499 3.86 7.63 1.09
C ALA A 499 3.76 9.12 0.73
N THR A 500 4.10 10.02 1.67
CA THR A 500 4.14 11.47 1.42
C THR A 500 5.21 11.83 0.38
N ALA A 501 6.38 11.20 0.42
CA ALA A 501 7.41 11.39 -0.61
C ALA A 501 6.90 11.00 -2.02
N VAL A 502 6.17 9.88 -2.13
CA VAL A 502 5.52 9.47 -3.39
C VAL A 502 4.47 10.50 -3.84
N ALA A 503 3.63 10.99 -2.91
CA ALA A 503 2.60 11.99 -3.22
C ALA A 503 3.20 13.34 -3.64
N LEU A 504 4.32 13.77 -3.04
CA LEU A 504 5.07 14.96 -3.47
C LEU A 504 5.65 14.78 -4.87
N ALA A 505 6.20 13.60 -5.18
CA ALA A 505 6.72 13.30 -6.52
C ALA A 505 5.62 13.38 -7.60
N ALA A 506 4.42 12.87 -7.31
CA ALA A 506 3.25 13.00 -8.18
C ALA A 506 2.80 14.46 -8.40
N LYS A 507 3.14 15.36 -7.46
CA LYS A 507 2.92 16.82 -7.56
C LYS A 507 4.12 17.57 -8.15
N GLY A 508 5.09 16.87 -8.72
CA GLY A 508 6.27 17.46 -9.36
C GLY A 508 7.43 17.80 -8.41
N ARG A 509 7.37 17.40 -7.13
CA ARG A 509 8.45 17.61 -6.16
C ARG A 509 9.05 16.28 -5.70
N ASN A 510 10.10 15.82 -6.39
CA ASN A 510 10.83 14.63 -5.97
C ASN A 510 11.62 14.88 -4.68
N THR A 511 11.23 14.25 -3.57
CA THR A 511 11.80 14.50 -2.24
C THR A 511 12.34 13.20 -1.64
N SER A 512 13.57 13.23 -1.12
CA SER A 512 14.16 12.08 -0.43
C SER A 512 13.51 11.85 0.93
N PHE A 513 13.53 10.61 1.43
CA PHE A 513 13.05 10.30 2.78
C PHE A 513 13.99 9.36 3.52
N ALA A 514 13.91 9.40 4.86
CA ALA A 514 14.59 8.50 5.76
C ALA A 514 13.72 8.15 6.98
N TYR A 515 14.08 7.10 7.69
CA TYR A 515 13.45 6.71 8.96
C TYR A 515 14.46 6.00 9.87
N ASN A 516 14.19 5.98 11.17
CA ASN A 516 15.04 5.23 12.11
C ASN A 516 14.57 3.79 12.34
N ARG A 517 15.46 2.95 12.85
CA ARG A 517 15.15 1.68 13.52
C ARG A 517 15.22 1.87 15.02
N LYS A 518 14.49 1.03 15.77
CA LYS A 518 14.61 0.98 17.24
C LYS A 518 15.88 0.27 17.70
N GLU A 519 16.45 -0.59 16.86
CA GLU A 519 17.69 -1.32 17.12
C GLU A 519 18.65 -1.17 15.93
N ALA A 520 19.95 -1.07 16.22
CA ALA A 520 20.99 -1.03 15.20
C ALA A 520 21.13 -2.41 14.53
N LYS A 521 21.52 -2.46 13.25
CA LYS A 521 21.93 -3.72 12.63
C LYS A 521 23.41 -3.98 12.88
N ASP A 522 23.74 -5.20 13.25
CA ASP A 522 25.12 -5.66 13.49
C ASP A 522 25.89 -5.99 12.20
N HIS A 523 25.21 -6.03 11.05
CA HIS A 523 25.77 -6.40 9.74
C HIS A 523 25.17 -5.58 8.57
N GLY A 524 25.93 -5.34 7.49
CA GLY A 524 25.54 -4.55 6.31
C GLY A 524 26.05 -3.10 6.35
N GLU A 525 25.31 -2.14 5.77
CA GLU A 525 25.63 -0.68 5.84
C GLU A 525 25.62 -0.11 7.28
N GLY A 526 25.20 -0.90 8.28
CA GLY A 526 25.24 -0.53 9.70
C GLY A 526 24.29 0.62 10.07
N GLY A 527 24.24 0.93 11.37
CA GLY A 527 23.54 2.12 11.88
C GLY A 527 22.03 1.96 12.10
N THR A 528 21.41 3.07 12.52
CA THR A 528 20.01 3.16 12.93
C THR A 528 19.11 3.87 11.93
N ILE A 529 19.65 4.42 10.83
CA ILE A 529 18.89 5.16 9.81
C ILE A 529 18.75 4.31 8.54
N VAL A 530 17.59 4.39 7.89
CA VAL A 530 17.27 3.73 6.62
C VAL A 530 16.71 4.76 5.65
N GLY A 531 17.09 4.67 4.37
CA GLY A 531 16.73 5.63 3.34
C GLY A 531 17.90 6.57 3.05
N ALA A 532 17.60 7.80 2.63
CA ALA A 532 18.63 8.79 2.34
C ALA A 532 19.42 9.18 3.61
N ARG A 533 20.68 9.58 3.44
CA ARG A 533 21.46 10.17 4.53
C ARG A 533 20.77 11.46 5.01
N LEU A 534 20.65 11.63 6.33
CA LEU A 534 20.12 12.86 6.91
C LEU A 534 21.03 14.03 6.55
N ALA A 535 20.50 14.99 5.79
CA ALA A 535 21.20 16.19 5.33
C ALA A 535 20.19 17.31 5.04
N GLY A 536 20.64 18.56 5.11
CA GLY A 536 19.80 19.73 4.81
C GLY A 536 18.66 19.93 5.82
N LYS A 537 17.57 20.54 5.35
CA LYS A 537 16.34 20.82 6.10
C LYS A 537 15.40 19.62 6.09
N VAL A 538 15.12 19.06 7.26
CA VAL A 538 14.40 17.81 7.44
C VAL A 538 13.03 18.04 8.08
N VAL A 539 11.96 17.61 7.41
CA VAL A 539 10.60 17.65 7.96
C VAL A 539 10.27 16.30 8.60
N ILE A 540 9.89 16.32 9.86
CA ILE A 540 9.49 15.12 10.62
C ILE A 540 8.00 14.86 10.37
N ILE A 541 7.63 13.67 9.88
CA ILE A 541 6.24 13.28 9.60
C ILE A 541 5.74 12.28 10.65
N ASP A 542 4.69 12.61 11.40
CA ASP A 542 4.10 11.72 12.42
C ASP A 542 2.57 11.78 12.41
N ASP A 543 1.87 10.88 13.10
CA ASP A 543 0.39 10.87 13.10
C ASP A 543 -0.21 11.94 14.03
N VAL A 544 0.07 11.86 15.32
CA VAL A 544 -0.39 12.78 16.36
C VAL A 544 0.67 12.95 17.45
N ILE A 545 0.82 14.16 17.97
CA ILE A 545 1.73 14.42 19.09
C ILE A 545 0.98 14.18 20.41
N SER A 546 1.43 13.19 21.18
CA SER A 546 0.92 12.91 22.52
C SER A 546 1.83 13.47 23.62
N ALA A 547 3.03 12.91 23.78
CA ALA A 547 4.03 13.36 24.75
C ALA A 547 5.30 13.92 24.08
N GLY A 548 5.32 14.04 22.75
CA GLY A 548 6.47 14.56 22.00
C GLY A 548 7.73 13.66 21.99
N THR A 549 7.69 12.46 22.56
CA THR A 549 8.85 11.56 22.68
C THR A 549 9.44 11.17 21.33
N SER A 550 8.61 10.79 20.35
CA SER A 550 9.05 10.43 18.99
C SER A 550 9.75 11.60 18.29
N VAL A 551 9.17 12.79 18.42
CA VAL A 551 9.73 14.04 17.86
C VAL A 551 11.07 14.35 18.51
N ARG A 552 11.19 14.26 19.84
CA ARG A 552 12.45 14.47 20.56
C ARG A 552 13.56 13.56 20.07
N GLU A 553 13.28 12.27 19.95
CA GLU A 553 14.22 11.27 19.42
C GLU A 553 14.65 11.64 17.98
N SER A 554 13.69 12.03 17.15
CA SER A 554 13.93 12.41 15.75
C SER A 554 14.82 13.66 15.64
N VAL A 555 14.51 14.71 16.40
CA VAL A 555 15.31 15.95 16.44
C VAL A 555 16.75 15.66 16.86
N ALA A 556 16.94 14.80 17.87
CA ALA A 556 18.28 14.40 18.32
C ALA A 556 19.07 13.67 17.22
N MET A 557 18.44 12.73 16.51
CA MET A 557 19.08 12.00 15.40
C MET A 557 19.44 12.92 14.23
N ILE A 558 18.52 13.81 13.83
CA ILE A 558 18.71 14.76 12.73
C ILE A 558 19.89 15.69 13.04
N ARG A 559 19.90 16.29 14.24
CA ARG A 559 21.00 17.18 14.68
C ARG A 559 22.33 16.42 14.80
N ALA A 560 22.32 15.19 15.32
CA ALA A 560 23.53 14.36 15.44
C ALA A 560 24.13 14.00 14.08
N ALA A 561 23.30 13.90 13.03
CA ALA A 561 23.76 13.68 11.66
C ALA A 561 24.26 14.96 10.95
N GLY A 562 24.16 16.13 11.60
CA GLY A 562 24.53 17.43 11.02
C GLY A 562 23.45 18.06 10.14
N ALA A 563 22.22 17.58 10.20
CA ALA A 563 21.08 18.13 9.47
C ALA A 563 20.23 19.05 10.36
N GLU A 564 19.38 19.87 9.75
CA GLU A 564 18.52 20.85 10.43
C GLU A 564 17.07 20.34 10.48
N PRO A 565 16.48 20.12 11.66
CA PRO A 565 15.04 19.87 11.75
C PRO A 565 14.29 21.14 11.38
N ALA A 566 13.50 21.10 10.30
CA ALA A 566 12.82 22.26 9.74
C ALA A 566 11.39 22.43 10.27
N ALA A 567 10.66 21.33 10.43
CA ALA A 567 9.30 21.32 10.95
C ALA A 567 8.87 19.92 11.39
N VAL A 568 7.76 19.85 12.12
CA VAL A 568 7.01 18.61 12.34
C VAL A 568 5.67 18.74 11.63
N LEU A 569 5.27 17.76 10.84
CA LEU A 569 3.97 17.72 10.18
C LEU A 569 3.16 16.52 10.70
N ILE A 570 1.94 16.80 11.17
CA ILE A 570 1.02 15.81 11.76
C ILE A 570 -0.35 15.82 11.12
N ALA A 571 -1.12 14.74 11.28
CA ALA A 571 -2.49 14.66 10.77
C ALA A 571 -3.44 15.56 11.57
N LEU A 572 -3.47 15.41 12.89
CA LEU A 572 -4.43 16.09 13.74
C LEU A 572 -3.76 16.74 14.96
N ASP A 573 -3.88 18.07 15.07
CA ASP A 573 -3.57 18.78 16.31
C ASP A 573 -4.79 18.75 17.24
N ARG A 574 -4.67 18.01 18.34
CA ARG A 574 -5.74 17.89 19.34
C ARG A 574 -5.93 19.16 20.17
N MET A 575 -4.99 20.10 20.14
CA MET A 575 -5.03 21.33 20.94
C MET A 575 -5.30 21.08 22.43
N GLU A 576 -4.80 19.97 22.97
CA GLU A 576 -5.00 19.55 24.35
C GLU A 576 -3.74 19.82 25.19
N ARG A 577 -3.94 20.25 26.44
CA ARG A 577 -2.88 20.41 27.44
C ARG A 577 -2.10 19.11 27.63
N GLY A 578 -0.79 19.21 27.75
CA GLY A 578 0.09 18.08 28.09
C GLY A 578 -0.14 17.56 29.52
N GLY A 579 0.38 16.37 29.83
CA GLY A 579 0.36 15.79 31.19
C GLY A 579 -0.76 14.79 31.48
N LYS A 580 -0.67 14.09 32.61
CA LYS A 580 -1.70 13.13 33.07
C LYS A 580 -2.92 13.86 33.64
N ASP A 581 -4.07 13.20 33.69
CA ASP A 581 -5.26 13.77 34.34
C ASP A 581 -4.93 14.17 35.79
N GLY A 582 -5.26 15.40 36.16
CA GLY A 582 -4.92 16.01 37.47
C GLY A 582 -3.58 16.79 37.54
N VAL A 583 -2.64 16.61 36.60
CA VAL A 583 -1.40 17.40 36.50
C VAL A 583 -1.22 17.88 35.06
N LEU A 584 -1.90 18.99 34.74
CA LEU A 584 -1.94 19.55 33.40
C LEU A 584 -0.81 20.57 33.18
N SER A 585 -0.12 20.44 32.05
CA SER A 585 0.77 21.48 31.54
C SER A 585 -0.06 22.69 31.07
N PRO A 586 0.48 23.92 31.19
CA PRO A 586 -0.17 25.10 30.60
C PRO A 586 -0.17 25.08 29.07
N LEU A 587 0.69 24.26 28.45
CA LEU A 587 0.88 24.17 27.00
C LEU A 587 0.33 22.85 26.44
N SER A 588 0.00 22.84 25.15
CA SER A 588 -0.24 21.59 24.43
C SER A 588 1.07 20.88 24.10
N ALA A 589 1.00 19.58 23.81
CA ALA A 589 2.17 18.83 23.36
C ALA A 589 2.79 19.44 22.08
N VAL A 590 1.97 20.04 21.22
CA VAL A 590 2.39 20.77 20.01
C VAL A 590 3.14 22.06 20.37
N GLN A 591 2.62 22.85 21.31
CA GLN A 591 3.26 24.07 21.79
C GLN A 591 4.58 23.78 22.52
N GLU A 592 4.62 22.72 23.33
CA GLU A 592 5.84 22.26 24.00
C GLU A 592 6.93 21.86 23.00
N VAL A 593 6.58 21.09 21.97
CA VAL A 593 7.52 20.74 20.89
C VAL A 593 8.02 21.99 20.17
N SER A 594 7.12 22.91 19.83
CA SER A 594 7.50 24.13 19.11
C SER A 594 8.45 25.00 19.91
N GLN A 595 8.18 25.19 21.21
CA GLN A 595 9.03 25.99 22.11
C GLN A 595 10.36 25.32 22.42
N ASN A 596 10.37 24.01 22.73
CA ASN A 596 11.57 23.31 23.19
C ASN A 596 12.61 23.12 22.08
N TYR A 597 12.16 22.98 20.82
CA TYR A 597 13.05 22.70 19.71
C TYR A 597 13.22 23.87 18.74
N GLY A 598 12.38 24.90 18.85
CA GLY A 598 12.40 26.07 17.99
C GLY A 598 11.97 25.78 16.55
N ILE A 599 11.12 24.77 16.35
CA ILE A 599 10.64 24.34 15.03
C ILE A 599 9.12 24.42 14.96
N PRO A 600 8.53 24.88 13.84
CA PRO A 600 7.09 24.92 13.67
C PRO A 600 6.51 23.50 13.61
N VAL A 601 5.32 23.34 14.19
CA VAL A 601 4.48 22.15 14.00
C VAL A 601 3.31 22.52 13.10
N ILE A 602 3.18 21.83 11.98
CA ILE A 602 2.09 21.97 11.03
C ILE A 602 1.12 20.80 11.23
N SER A 603 -0.17 21.05 11.13
CA SER A 603 -1.19 20.00 11.11
C SER A 603 -2.09 20.12 9.89
N ILE A 604 -2.53 18.97 9.36
CA ILE A 604 -3.55 18.92 8.31
C ILE A 604 -4.86 19.49 8.86
N ALA A 605 -5.28 19.05 10.04
CA ALA A 605 -6.43 19.62 10.74
C ALA A 605 -6.15 19.79 12.24
N SER A 606 -6.98 20.60 12.87
CA SER A 606 -6.95 20.87 14.30
C SER A 606 -8.28 20.51 14.98
N LEU A 607 -8.30 20.52 16.31
CA LEU A 607 -9.54 20.42 17.08
C LEU A 607 -10.53 21.54 16.69
N ALA A 608 -10.05 22.74 16.36
CA ALA A 608 -10.92 23.82 15.90
C ALA A 608 -11.60 23.48 14.55
N ASP A 609 -10.88 22.85 13.63
CA ASP A 609 -11.43 22.39 12.35
C ASP A 609 -12.49 21.29 12.56
N LEU A 610 -12.23 20.37 13.49
CA LEU A 610 -13.18 19.33 13.90
C LEU A 610 -14.48 19.94 14.47
N PHE A 611 -14.37 20.98 15.30
CA PHE A 611 -15.55 21.72 15.74
C PHE A 611 -16.33 22.32 14.59
N GLY A 612 -15.66 23.00 13.66
CA GLY A 612 -16.31 23.56 12.48
C GLY A 612 -17.07 22.50 11.68
N TYR A 613 -16.50 21.30 11.54
CA TYR A 613 -17.15 20.18 10.88
C TYR A 613 -18.42 19.71 11.63
N LEU A 614 -18.35 19.57 12.96
CA LEU A 614 -19.49 19.19 13.80
C LEU A 614 -20.62 20.23 13.78
N GLU A 615 -20.30 21.51 13.57
CA GLU A 615 -21.31 22.56 13.43
C GLU A 615 -22.00 22.54 12.07
N ALA A 616 -21.28 22.10 11.04
CA ALA A 616 -21.78 22.05 9.67
C ALA A 616 -22.59 20.78 9.36
N ASP A 617 -22.34 19.66 10.06
CA ASP A 617 -22.99 18.37 9.83
C ASP A 617 -24.10 18.08 10.87
N PRO A 618 -25.40 18.16 10.49
CA PRO A 618 -26.51 17.90 11.39
C PRO A 618 -26.53 16.49 11.98
N SER A 619 -25.94 15.49 11.30
CA SER A 619 -25.94 14.10 11.75
C SER A 619 -25.02 13.87 12.97
N LEU A 620 -24.00 14.72 13.12
CA LEU A 620 -23.02 14.66 14.20
C LEU A 620 -23.25 15.72 15.28
N ALA A 621 -24.28 16.56 15.13
CA ALA A 621 -24.60 17.64 16.06
C ALA A 621 -24.76 17.17 17.51
N GLN A 622 -25.20 15.92 17.73
CA GLN A 622 -25.33 15.31 19.06
C GLN A 622 -24.01 15.23 19.85
N TYR A 623 -22.85 15.20 19.18
CA TYR A 623 -21.54 15.12 19.83
C TYR A 623 -20.95 16.49 20.16
N LYS A 624 -21.53 17.58 19.62
CA LYS A 624 -21.00 18.94 19.73
C LYS A 624 -20.78 19.36 21.18
N ASP A 625 -21.77 19.17 22.03
CA ASP A 625 -21.71 19.60 23.44
C ASP A 625 -20.67 18.82 24.24
N ALA A 626 -20.52 17.52 23.95
CA ALA A 626 -19.53 16.67 24.60
C ALA A 626 -18.10 17.11 24.20
N VAL A 627 -17.86 17.36 22.92
CA VAL A 627 -16.57 17.88 22.44
C VAL A 627 -16.31 19.28 23.02
N ALA A 628 -17.32 20.16 23.09
CA ALA A 628 -17.24 21.51 23.68
C ALA A 628 -16.80 21.47 25.14
N ALA A 629 -17.44 20.62 25.94
CA ALA A 629 -17.08 20.42 27.35
C ALA A 629 -15.65 19.90 27.49
N TYR A 630 -15.25 18.93 26.65
CA TYR A 630 -13.89 18.39 26.66
C TYR A 630 -12.83 19.43 26.31
N ARG A 631 -13.08 20.27 25.28
CA ARG A 631 -12.19 21.39 24.91
C ARG A 631 -12.10 22.42 26.02
N GLN A 632 -13.21 22.74 26.70
CA GLN A 632 -13.18 23.69 27.81
C GLN A 632 -12.30 23.19 28.96
N GLN A 633 -12.36 21.88 29.25
CA GLN A 633 -11.61 21.27 30.35
C GLN A 633 -10.12 21.08 30.03
N TYR A 634 -9.80 20.61 28.82
CA TYR A 634 -8.45 20.16 28.46
C TYR A 634 -7.80 20.96 27.33
N GLY A 635 -8.51 21.86 26.68
CA GLY A 635 -8.03 22.60 25.52
C GLY A 635 -7.03 23.71 25.87
N VAL A 636 -6.24 24.08 24.87
CA VAL A 636 -5.48 25.33 24.81
C VAL A 636 -6.03 26.23 23.69
N ALA A 637 -5.70 27.52 23.79
CA ALA A 637 -6.10 28.53 22.81
C ALA A 637 -5.37 28.34 21.46
#